data_AF-A0A7G8UJA0-F1
#
_entry.id   AF-A0A7G8UJA0-F1
#
_cell.length_a   1.000
_cell.length_b   1.000
_cell.length_c   1.000
_cell.angle_alpha   90.00
_cell.angle_beta   90.00
_cell.angle_gamma   90.00
#
_symmetry.space_group_name_H-M   'P 1'
#
loop_
_entity.id
_entity.type
_entity.pdbx_description
1 polymer ?
#
loop_
_entity_poly.entity_id
_entity_poly.type
_entity_poly.pdbx_seq_one_letter_code
_entity_poly.pdbx_strand_id
1 'polypeptide(L)'
;MIKNYKSSLIEPLNEQELHIFHANYKIERLMKEFIRVLRDEAHGCYLLGGFRGTGKTSFIRLCCAGLGKKKFIRVHMDCSKLINVGNFLFFLVEELSKVTKELELSEALLDNIQEIHNKVINKMVNKKVQFNLNKETKNDILEEMSNGKLSFSITLFNKMISLINGKERNIKLKNEKNNLVESSEVLEVETRNDEFVLVERLAAVFSQLSMEEYQVLIVIDEVDKQTHSFLDELFGNYKNLFLNSHLITVFVVDSNKYQNIVFSDEIDDKLKVYFTRCFYLPTFSFEDIKDYMYREFEVYSMLECLKATYLSNGTMRKINTYSYLDGHDDPYLMQKAFLFQDLLTEIESSSIRNQSAYVQDKFKFILKDLLEKLFYVNRMERKKVIGLLQEKFEKNNIPIDPSEVIECMKKTASKRPDLIFEWKDIDNVLIKVIPTDRYKENYNPDKFNIEYQFNPLDTCEINRSFIKINSEPISVIKRDTRGFEHVIRMIETNIRSVKNIIIVRKISNWDEHEVHNYSAVVIMEKPVGSVVYVVEECSFSYEGPFTVQLLIDFLDNHKIPKIIIDLDDEPVLDNLEFIFDEIDKKIYSR
;
A
#
# COMPACT_ATOMS: atom_id res chain seq x y z
N MET A 1 17.02 22.56 2.35
CA MET A 1 15.68 22.74 1.78
C MET A 1 15.43 21.54 0.86
N ILE A 2 14.62 20.58 1.31
CA ILE A 2 14.44 19.29 0.63
C ILE A 2 13.72 19.55 -0.69
N LYS A 3 14.40 19.35 -1.84
CA LYS A 3 13.73 19.28 -3.15
C LYS A 3 12.93 17.98 -3.17
N ASN A 4 11.71 18.03 -2.64
CA ASN A 4 10.73 16.97 -2.83
C ASN A 4 10.47 16.86 -4.34
N TYR A 5 10.95 15.79 -4.97
CA TYR A 5 10.56 15.43 -6.34
C TYR A 5 9.08 15.04 -6.44
N LYS A 6 8.36 14.94 -5.31
CA LYS A 6 6.92 14.67 -5.25
C LYS A 6 6.11 15.95 -5.36
N SER A 7 5.20 15.99 -6.33
CA SER A 7 4.08 16.94 -6.40
C SER A 7 3.14 16.81 -5.20
N SER A 8 3.10 15.64 -4.54
CA SER A 8 2.34 15.38 -3.31
C SER A 8 2.92 14.20 -2.51
N LEU A 9 3.25 14.39 -1.22
CA LEU A 9 3.70 13.34 -0.29
C LEU A 9 2.58 12.34 0.11
N ILE A 10 1.38 12.52 -0.43
CA ILE A 10 0.15 11.84 0.01
C ILE A 10 -0.38 10.89 -1.08
N GLU A 11 0.04 11.02 -2.33
CA GLU A 11 -0.48 10.22 -3.44
C GLU A 11 0.15 8.81 -3.51
N PRO A 12 -0.57 7.81 -4.04
CA PRO A 12 0.00 6.49 -4.30
C PRO A 12 1.13 6.58 -5.33
N LEU A 13 2.20 5.84 -5.11
CA LEU A 13 3.34 5.79 -6.04
C LEU A 13 2.90 5.39 -7.46
N ASN A 14 3.45 6.08 -8.46
CA ASN A 14 3.31 5.76 -9.86
C ASN A 14 4.34 4.68 -10.30
N GLU A 15 4.27 4.24 -11.55
CA GLU A 15 5.14 3.17 -12.09
C GLU A 15 6.61 3.60 -12.25
N GLN A 16 6.89 4.89 -12.31
CA GLN A 16 8.26 5.43 -12.36
C GLN A 16 8.88 5.49 -10.95
N GLU A 17 8.04 5.59 -9.92
CA GLU A 17 8.41 5.61 -8.50
C GLU A 17 8.63 4.21 -7.90
N LEU A 18 8.61 3.14 -8.71
CA LEU A 18 8.83 1.77 -8.20
C LEU A 18 10.23 1.58 -7.59
N HIS A 19 11.20 2.40 -8.00
CA HIS A 19 12.55 2.45 -7.41
C HIS A 19 12.55 2.73 -5.90
N ILE A 20 11.47 3.35 -5.40
CA ILE A 20 11.29 3.74 -3.99
C ILE A 20 11.05 2.53 -3.08
N PHE A 21 10.59 1.39 -3.62
CA PHE A 21 10.39 0.19 -2.82
C PHE A 21 11.71 -0.52 -2.53
N HIS A 22 12.08 -0.59 -1.25
CA HIS A 22 13.08 -1.53 -0.77
C HIS A 22 12.44 -2.89 -0.50
N ALA A 23 13.16 -3.94 -0.87
CA ALA A 23 12.73 -5.32 -0.65
C ALA A 23 13.50 -5.89 0.54
N ASN A 24 12.87 -5.92 1.72
CA ASN A 24 13.27 -6.90 2.73
C ASN A 24 12.72 -8.28 2.38
N TYR A 25 13.25 -9.32 3.01
CA TYR A 25 12.86 -10.70 2.74
C TYR A 25 11.36 -10.99 2.90
N LYS A 26 10.64 -10.26 3.78
CA LYS A 26 9.20 -10.45 4.00
C LYS A 26 8.38 -9.85 2.87
N ILE A 27 8.69 -8.61 2.49
CA ILE A 27 8.05 -7.92 1.37
C ILE A 27 8.38 -8.65 0.07
N GLU A 28 9.64 -9.05 -0.12
CA GLU A 28 10.07 -9.86 -1.27
C GLU A 28 9.27 -11.17 -1.38
N ARG A 29 9.16 -11.92 -0.27
CA ARG A 29 8.38 -13.16 -0.26
C ARG A 29 6.91 -12.90 -0.59
N LEU A 30 6.32 -11.88 0.03
CA LEU A 30 4.94 -11.48 -0.21
C LEU A 30 4.70 -11.11 -1.68
N MET A 31 5.62 -10.34 -2.28
CA MET A 31 5.56 -9.99 -3.69
C MET A 31 5.66 -11.22 -4.59
N LYS A 32 6.62 -12.12 -4.34
CA LYS A 32 6.74 -13.37 -5.13
C LYS A 32 5.46 -14.20 -5.05
N GLU A 33 4.86 -14.30 -3.87
CA GLU A 33 3.58 -15.00 -3.68
C GLU A 33 2.43 -14.33 -4.44
N PHE A 34 2.36 -12.99 -4.43
CA PHE A 34 1.31 -12.24 -5.13
C PHE A 34 1.50 -12.22 -6.66
N ILE A 35 2.73 -12.02 -7.15
CA ILE A 35 3.08 -12.13 -8.57
C ILE A 35 2.73 -13.51 -9.10
N ARG A 36 2.92 -14.57 -8.30
CA ARG A 36 2.52 -15.93 -8.68
C ARG A 36 1.00 -16.04 -8.87
N VAL A 37 0.20 -15.44 -7.99
CA VAL A 37 -1.27 -15.38 -8.15
C VAL A 37 -1.65 -14.75 -9.48
N LEU A 38 -1.04 -13.62 -9.82
CA LEU A 38 -1.30 -12.93 -11.07
C LEU A 38 -0.82 -13.75 -12.28
N ARG A 39 0.39 -14.32 -12.22
CA ARG A 39 0.99 -15.10 -13.31
C ARG A 39 0.22 -16.37 -13.62
N ASP A 40 -0.13 -17.14 -12.59
CA ASP A 40 -0.79 -18.43 -12.67
C ASP A 40 -2.31 -18.29 -12.92
N GLU A 41 -2.81 -17.05 -13.13
CA GLU A 41 -4.23 -16.75 -13.36
C GLU A 41 -5.14 -17.39 -12.32
N ALA A 42 -4.70 -17.38 -11.06
CA ALA A 42 -5.48 -17.90 -9.95
C ALA A 42 -6.67 -16.95 -9.70
N HIS A 43 -7.75 -17.11 -10.45
CA HIS A 43 -8.94 -16.28 -10.35
C HIS A 43 -9.61 -16.42 -8.97
N GLY A 44 -10.33 -15.37 -8.56
CA GLY A 44 -11.06 -15.31 -7.30
C GLY A 44 -10.76 -14.05 -6.49
N CYS A 45 -11.12 -14.09 -5.22
CA CYS A 45 -11.00 -12.94 -4.32
C CYS A 45 -9.77 -13.06 -3.42
N TYR A 46 -9.06 -11.95 -3.28
CA TYR A 46 -7.88 -11.82 -2.45
C TYR A 46 -8.07 -10.67 -1.47
N LEU A 47 -7.66 -10.87 -0.24
CA LEU A 47 -7.65 -9.81 0.76
C LEU A 47 -6.22 -9.30 0.92
N LEU A 48 -6.00 -7.98 0.84
CA LEU A 48 -4.73 -7.35 1.14
C LEU A 48 -4.90 -6.40 2.33
N GLY A 49 -4.45 -6.86 3.50
CA GLY A 49 -4.43 -6.07 4.73
C GLY A 49 -3.11 -5.36 4.97
N GLY A 50 -3.13 -4.43 5.91
CA GLY A 50 -1.95 -3.69 6.36
C GLY A 50 -2.33 -2.39 7.03
N PHE A 51 -1.42 -1.80 7.80
CA PHE A 51 -1.66 -0.50 8.41
C PHE A 51 -1.97 0.58 7.37
N ARG A 52 -2.71 1.61 7.78
CA ARG A 52 -3.00 2.75 6.91
C ARG A 52 -1.69 3.46 6.55
N GLY A 53 -1.44 3.64 5.26
CA GLY A 53 -0.22 4.32 4.77
C GLY A 53 0.99 3.42 4.54
N THR A 54 0.84 2.09 4.55
CA THR A 54 1.91 1.14 4.17
C THR A 54 2.13 1.02 2.66
N GLY A 55 1.29 1.62 1.83
CA GLY A 55 1.44 1.60 0.37
C GLY A 55 0.83 0.38 -0.32
N LYS A 56 -0.26 -0.20 0.21
CA LYS A 56 -0.94 -1.39 -0.35
C LYS A 56 -1.30 -1.28 -1.84
N THR A 57 -1.88 -0.16 -2.25
CA THR A 57 -2.26 0.10 -3.65
C THR A 57 -1.03 0.20 -4.55
N SER A 58 0.03 0.85 -4.06
CA SER A 58 1.33 0.92 -4.74
C SER A 58 2.01 -0.46 -4.83
N PHE A 59 1.88 -1.30 -3.81
CA PHE A 59 2.36 -2.68 -3.82
C PHE A 59 1.68 -3.51 -4.93
N ILE A 60 0.36 -3.38 -5.11
CA ILE A 60 -0.37 -4.08 -6.19
C ILE A 60 0.13 -3.60 -7.55
N ARG A 61 0.26 -2.28 -7.76
CA ARG A 61 0.79 -1.71 -9.01
C ARG A 61 2.17 -2.25 -9.32
N LEU A 62 3.04 -2.31 -8.31
CA LEU A 62 4.39 -2.83 -8.43
C LEU A 62 4.41 -4.30 -8.84
N CYS A 63 3.54 -5.13 -8.25
CA CYS A 63 3.43 -6.54 -8.64
C CYS A 63 2.91 -6.72 -10.08
N CYS A 64 2.02 -5.83 -10.55
CA CYS A 64 1.53 -5.86 -11.93
C CYS A 64 2.65 -5.50 -12.93
N ALA A 65 3.43 -4.45 -12.64
CA ALA A 65 4.54 -4.03 -13.49
C ALA A 65 5.58 -5.15 -13.68
N GLY A 66 5.81 -5.97 -12.65
CA GLY A 66 6.72 -7.12 -12.71
C GLY A 66 6.29 -8.27 -13.63
N LEU A 67 5.11 -8.21 -14.24
CA LEU A 67 4.63 -9.22 -15.18
C LEU A 67 4.85 -8.81 -16.65
N GLY A 68 5.45 -7.64 -16.88
CA GLY A 68 5.88 -7.18 -18.21
C GLY A 68 4.73 -7.15 -19.22
N LYS A 69 4.94 -7.79 -20.38
CA LYS A 69 4.06 -7.77 -21.57
C LYS A 69 2.64 -8.35 -21.38
N LYS A 70 2.29 -8.91 -20.21
CA LYS A 70 0.91 -9.38 -19.97
C LYS A 70 -0.05 -8.17 -19.97
N LYS A 71 -1.11 -8.24 -20.77
CA LYS A 71 -2.09 -7.16 -20.87
C LYS A 71 -3.05 -7.20 -19.68
N PHE A 72 -2.81 -6.35 -18.67
CA PHE A 72 -3.70 -6.21 -17.52
C PHE A 72 -4.75 -5.11 -17.74
N ILE A 73 -6.01 -5.46 -17.56
CA ILE A 73 -7.10 -4.48 -17.40
C ILE A 73 -7.27 -4.24 -15.91
N ARG A 74 -6.76 -3.11 -15.43
CA ARG A 74 -6.78 -2.74 -14.02
C ARG A 74 -7.95 -1.82 -13.76
N VAL A 75 -8.99 -2.33 -13.10
CA VAL A 75 -10.15 -1.55 -12.69
C VAL A 75 -10.00 -1.18 -11.22
N HIS A 76 -9.78 0.11 -10.94
CA HIS A 76 -9.58 0.60 -9.57
C HIS A 76 -10.83 1.29 -9.04
N MET A 77 -11.42 0.74 -7.99
CA MET A 77 -12.57 1.33 -7.31
C MET A 77 -12.16 1.88 -5.95
N ASP A 78 -12.41 3.15 -5.74
CA ASP A 78 -12.13 3.85 -4.49
C ASP A 78 -13.40 3.95 -3.63
N CYS A 79 -13.49 3.12 -2.60
CA CYS A 79 -14.59 3.17 -1.62
C CYS A 79 -14.47 4.32 -0.61
N SER A 80 -13.56 5.29 -0.79
CA SER A 80 -13.65 6.59 -0.10
C SER A 80 -14.91 7.36 -0.51
N LYS A 81 -15.31 7.20 -1.77
CA LYS A 81 -16.55 7.72 -2.33
C LYS A 81 -17.68 6.87 -1.73
N LEU A 82 -18.85 7.45 -1.44
CA LEU A 82 -20.01 6.74 -0.87
C LEU A 82 -20.57 5.69 -1.85
N ILE A 83 -19.82 4.60 -2.05
CA ILE A 83 -20.21 3.43 -2.82
C ILE A 83 -21.02 2.55 -1.89
N ASN A 84 -22.35 2.63 -1.98
CA ASN A 84 -23.20 1.58 -1.41
C ASN A 84 -23.25 0.39 -2.39
N VAL A 85 -23.57 -0.80 -1.88
CA VAL A 85 -23.67 -2.02 -2.70
C VAL A 85 -24.66 -1.86 -3.87
N GLY A 86 -25.71 -1.07 -3.69
CA GLY A 86 -26.72 -0.78 -4.72
C GLY A 86 -26.26 0.07 -5.91
N ASN A 87 -25.08 0.72 -5.82
CA ASN A 87 -24.45 1.47 -6.90
C ASN A 87 -23.11 0.85 -7.33
N PHE A 88 -22.75 -0.32 -6.80
CA PHE A 88 -21.47 -0.98 -7.08
C PHE A 88 -21.24 -1.21 -8.58
N LEU A 89 -22.21 -1.80 -9.28
CA LEU A 89 -22.11 -2.07 -10.72
C LEU A 89 -21.91 -0.81 -11.55
N PHE A 90 -22.48 0.32 -11.12
CA PHE A 90 -22.29 1.60 -11.79
C PHE A 90 -20.82 2.01 -11.78
N PHE A 91 -20.19 2.03 -10.61
CA PHE A 91 -18.78 2.38 -10.51
C PHE A 91 -17.87 1.37 -11.21
N LEU A 92 -18.18 0.07 -11.10
CA LEU A 92 -17.39 -0.97 -11.76
C LEU A 92 -17.40 -0.81 -13.29
N VAL A 93 -18.58 -0.62 -13.88
CA VAL A 93 -18.72 -0.50 -15.34
C VAL A 93 -18.23 0.87 -15.84
N GLU A 94 -18.38 1.94 -15.05
CA GLU A 94 -17.82 3.25 -15.37
C GLU A 94 -16.29 3.19 -15.47
N GLU A 95 -15.62 2.59 -14.49
CA GLU A 95 -14.16 2.45 -14.50
C GLU A 95 -13.69 1.45 -15.56
N LEU A 96 -14.42 0.35 -15.78
CA LEU A 96 -14.13 -0.58 -16.88
C LEU A 96 -14.17 0.15 -18.24
N SER A 97 -15.23 0.92 -18.51
CA SER A 97 -15.40 1.65 -19.76
C SER A 97 -14.30 2.69 -20.00
N LYS A 98 -13.78 3.33 -18.94
CA LYS A 98 -12.63 4.25 -19.05
C LYS A 98 -11.38 3.51 -19.49
N VAL A 99 -11.04 2.41 -18.81
CA VAL A 99 -9.80 1.66 -19.06
C VAL A 99 -9.83 0.99 -20.44
N THR A 100 -10.98 0.52 -20.90
CA THR A 100 -11.09 -0.20 -22.18
C THR A 100 -11.01 0.69 -23.42
N LYS A 101 -11.22 2.01 -23.30
CA LYS A 101 -11.12 2.95 -24.44
C LYS A 101 -9.70 3.09 -24.99
N GLU A 102 -8.71 2.80 -24.16
CA GLU A 102 -7.29 2.92 -24.50
C GLU A 102 -6.71 1.59 -25.00
N LEU A 103 -7.53 0.54 -25.11
CA LEU A 103 -7.11 -0.81 -25.46
C LEU A 103 -7.55 -1.18 -26.89
N GLU A 104 -6.71 -1.97 -27.55
CA GLU A 104 -7.06 -2.65 -28.79
C GLU A 104 -7.95 -3.85 -28.47
N LEU A 105 -9.27 -3.64 -28.55
CA LEU A 105 -10.31 -4.65 -28.35
C LEU A 105 -11.17 -4.78 -29.62
N SER A 106 -11.85 -5.91 -29.77
CA SER A 106 -12.82 -6.08 -30.87
C SER A 106 -13.98 -5.08 -30.76
N GLU A 107 -14.45 -4.55 -31.90
CA GLU A 107 -15.58 -3.59 -31.94
C GLU A 107 -16.83 -4.15 -31.25
N ALA A 108 -17.11 -5.45 -31.45
CA ALA A 108 -18.24 -6.12 -30.81
C ALA A 108 -18.15 -6.13 -29.27
N LEU A 109 -16.94 -6.26 -28.72
CA LEU A 109 -16.72 -6.25 -27.27
C LEU A 109 -16.85 -4.84 -26.70
N LEU A 110 -16.32 -3.84 -27.41
CA LEU A 110 -16.47 -2.43 -27.05
C LEU A 110 -17.95 -2.00 -27.05
N ASP A 111 -18.71 -2.40 -28.07
CA ASP A 111 -20.15 -2.15 -28.15
C ASP A 111 -20.91 -2.81 -27.00
N ASN A 112 -20.57 -4.06 -26.66
CA ASN A 112 -21.17 -4.76 -25.52
C ASN A 112 -20.88 -4.04 -24.19
N ILE A 113 -19.63 -3.61 -23.96
CA ILE A 113 -19.26 -2.84 -22.76
C ILE A 113 -20.05 -1.53 -22.70
N GLN A 114 -20.17 -0.82 -23.83
CA GLN A 114 -20.91 0.43 -23.92
C GLN A 114 -22.43 0.24 -23.71
N GLU A 115 -23.01 -0.86 -24.22
CA GLU A 115 -24.41 -1.21 -23.97
C GLU A 115 -24.68 -1.44 -22.48
N ILE A 116 -23.82 -2.22 -21.81
CA ILE A 116 -23.92 -2.47 -20.36
C ILE A 116 -23.77 -1.13 -19.61
N HIS A 117 -22.78 -0.32 -19.96
CA HIS A 117 -22.55 0.99 -19.36
C HIS A 117 -23.78 1.91 -19.47
N ASN A 118 -24.38 2.01 -20.65
CA ASN A 118 -25.58 2.82 -20.88
C ASN A 118 -26.79 2.29 -20.07
N LYS A 119 -26.97 0.97 -19.99
CA LYS A 119 -28.04 0.35 -19.19
C LYS A 119 -27.88 0.65 -17.70
N VAL A 120 -26.67 0.55 -17.18
CA VAL A 120 -26.39 0.81 -15.76
C VAL A 120 -26.55 2.30 -15.43
N ILE A 121 -26.11 3.22 -16.30
CA ILE A 121 -26.37 4.66 -16.17
C ILE A 121 -27.87 4.94 -16.12
N ASN A 122 -28.63 4.43 -17.09
CA ASN A 122 -30.08 4.66 -17.18
C ASN A 122 -30.79 4.15 -15.92
N LYS A 123 -30.39 2.98 -15.39
CA LYS A 123 -30.92 2.45 -14.13
C LYS A 123 -30.61 3.37 -12.94
N MET A 124 -29.40 3.93 -12.87
CA MET A 124 -29.01 4.86 -11.80
C MET A 124 -29.78 6.19 -11.86
N VAL A 125 -29.96 6.74 -13.07
CA VAL A 125 -30.76 7.95 -13.31
C VAL A 125 -32.22 7.70 -12.90
N ASN A 126 -32.80 6.57 -13.31
CA ASN A 126 -34.16 6.20 -12.94
C ASN A 126 -34.33 6.02 -11.43
N LYS A 127 -33.36 5.41 -10.73
CA LYS A 127 -33.34 5.34 -9.25
C LYS A 127 -33.30 6.73 -8.60
N LYS A 128 -32.49 7.67 -9.11
CA LYS A 128 -32.43 9.06 -8.60
C LYS A 128 -33.73 9.82 -8.85
N VAL A 129 -34.33 9.68 -10.03
CA VAL A 129 -35.61 10.30 -10.38
C VAL A 129 -36.74 9.75 -9.49
N GLN A 130 -36.81 8.43 -9.29
CA GLN A 130 -37.77 7.82 -8.37
C GLN A 130 -37.57 8.25 -6.92
N PHE A 131 -36.32 8.40 -6.45
CA PHE A 131 -36.05 8.89 -5.10
C PHE A 131 -36.50 10.34 -4.90
N ASN A 132 -36.34 11.18 -5.93
CA ASN A 132 -36.83 12.55 -5.92
C ASN A 132 -38.37 12.61 -5.95
N LEU A 133 -39.01 11.82 -6.81
CA LEU A 133 -40.48 11.70 -6.85
C LEU A 133 -41.06 11.20 -5.52
N ASN A 134 -40.40 10.26 -4.86
CA ASN A 134 -40.78 9.74 -3.54
C ASN A 134 -40.56 10.74 -2.39
N LYS A 135 -39.61 11.68 -2.56
CA LYS A 135 -39.40 12.80 -1.63
C LYS A 135 -40.44 13.90 -1.83
N GLU A 136 -40.75 14.24 -3.07
CA GLU A 136 -41.80 15.21 -3.42
C GLU A 136 -43.16 14.71 -2.95
N THR A 137 -43.55 13.47 -3.25
CA THR A 137 -44.80 12.89 -2.72
C THR A 137 -44.83 12.80 -1.19
N LYS A 138 -43.70 12.53 -0.50
CA LYS A 138 -43.66 12.60 0.98
C LYS A 138 -43.83 14.02 1.50
N ASN A 139 -43.29 15.02 0.81
CA ASN A 139 -43.42 16.42 1.17
C ASN A 139 -44.82 16.94 0.87
N ASP A 140 -45.45 16.55 -0.24
CA ASP A 140 -46.83 16.89 -0.59
C ASP A 140 -47.82 16.31 0.44
N ILE A 141 -47.60 15.08 0.89
CA ILE A 141 -48.38 14.45 1.97
C ILE A 141 -48.17 15.17 3.32
N LEU A 142 -46.97 15.68 3.58
CA LEU A 142 -46.66 16.45 4.81
C LEU A 142 -47.19 17.89 4.75
N GLU A 143 -47.21 18.53 3.58
CA GLU A 143 -47.79 19.85 3.38
C GLU A 143 -49.32 19.81 3.46
N GLU A 144 -49.98 18.79 2.90
CA GLU A 144 -51.42 18.56 3.10
C GLU A 144 -51.78 18.28 4.58
N MET A 145 -50.89 17.64 5.33
CA MET A 145 -51.06 17.44 6.78
C MET A 145 -50.78 18.69 7.62
N SER A 146 -49.95 19.63 7.15
CA SER A 146 -49.59 20.85 7.90
C SER A 146 -50.70 21.90 8.00
N ASN A 147 -51.71 21.83 7.13
CA ASN A 147 -52.92 22.67 7.21
C ASN A 147 -53.96 22.17 8.24
N GLY A 148 -53.74 21.02 8.87
CA GLY A 148 -54.54 20.51 9.99
C GLY A 148 -53.68 20.35 11.24
N LYS A 149 -53.62 21.38 12.09
CA LYS A 149 -52.95 21.33 13.40
C LYS A 149 -53.46 20.14 14.24
N LEU A 150 -52.65 19.11 14.42
CA LEU A 150 -52.52 18.30 15.65
C LEU A 150 -51.44 17.23 15.48
N SER A 151 -50.40 17.30 16.32
CA SER A 151 -49.43 16.23 16.52
C SER A 151 -50.05 15.10 17.34
N PHE A 152 -50.24 13.93 16.74
CA PHE A 152 -50.63 12.72 17.48
C PHE A 152 -50.04 11.45 16.85
N SER A 153 -49.65 10.52 17.72
CA SER A 153 -48.96 9.26 17.42
C SER A 153 -49.75 8.34 16.46
N ILE A 154 -49.04 7.83 15.45
CA ILE A 154 -49.50 6.99 14.32
C ILE A 154 -50.36 5.77 14.76
N THR A 155 -50.17 5.26 15.97
CA THR A 155 -50.87 4.07 16.48
C THR A 155 -52.32 4.32 16.93
N LEU A 156 -52.66 5.55 17.34
CA LEU A 156 -54.05 5.95 17.67
C LEU A 156 -54.86 6.33 16.42
N PHE A 157 -54.17 6.80 15.37
CA PHE A 157 -54.77 7.19 14.09
C PHE A 157 -55.37 5.99 13.32
N ASN A 158 -54.66 4.86 13.31
CA ASN A 158 -55.14 3.62 12.68
C ASN A 158 -56.41 3.06 13.36
N LYS A 159 -56.60 3.31 14.67
CA LYS A 159 -57.82 2.92 15.39
C LYS A 159 -58.98 3.90 15.14
N MET A 160 -58.73 5.22 15.08
CA MET A 160 -59.80 6.20 14.80
C MET A 160 -60.31 6.16 13.36
N ILE A 161 -59.45 5.88 12.37
CA ILE A 161 -59.86 5.77 10.95
C ILE A 161 -60.80 4.58 10.72
N SER A 162 -60.66 3.50 11.50
CA SER A 162 -61.56 2.35 11.41
C SER A 162 -63.00 2.64 11.87
N LEU A 163 -63.20 3.70 12.65
CA LEU A 163 -64.48 3.99 13.30
C LEU A 163 -65.28 5.14 12.67
N ILE A 164 -64.66 6.03 11.87
CA ILE A 164 -65.30 7.30 11.49
C ILE A 164 -65.78 7.40 10.04
N ASN A 165 -65.30 6.63 9.05
CA ASN A 165 -65.71 6.89 7.66
C ASN A 165 -66.11 5.65 6.85
N GLY A 166 -67.26 5.81 6.19
CA GLY A 166 -68.05 4.79 5.50
C GLY A 166 -67.37 4.04 4.34
N LYS A 167 -68.01 2.92 4.02
CA LYS A 167 -67.50 1.73 3.31
C LYS A 167 -67.02 1.89 1.85
N GLU A 168 -66.98 3.08 1.25
CA GLU A 168 -66.62 3.22 -0.18
C GLU A 168 -65.25 3.87 -0.45
N ARG A 169 -64.73 4.74 0.42
CA ARG A 169 -63.40 5.36 0.22
C ARG A 169 -62.22 4.45 0.64
N ASN A 170 -62.45 3.53 1.59
CA ASN A 170 -61.42 2.60 2.04
C ASN A 170 -61.06 1.54 1.00
N ILE A 171 -61.95 1.20 0.06
CA ILE A 171 -61.63 0.20 -0.98
C ILE A 171 -60.74 0.82 -2.05
N LYS A 172 -60.99 2.08 -2.46
CA LYS A 172 -60.11 2.79 -3.42
C LYS A 172 -58.72 3.08 -2.84
N LEU A 173 -58.62 3.62 -1.62
CA LEU A 173 -57.33 3.91 -1.00
C LEU A 173 -56.53 2.65 -0.62
N LYS A 174 -57.21 1.55 -0.27
CA LYS A 174 -56.56 0.26 0.03
C LYS A 174 -56.17 -0.48 -1.24
N ASN A 175 -56.93 -0.35 -2.34
CA ASN A 175 -56.52 -0.84 -3.66
C ASN A 175 -55.42 0.02 -4.28
N GLU A 176 -55.39 1.35 -4.05
CA GLU A 176 -54.29 2.21 -4.48
C GLU A 176 -53.02 1.95 -3.66
N LYS A 177 -53.13 1.73 -2.35
CA LYS A 177 -52.00 1.27 -1.53
C LYS A 177 -51.54 -0.14 -1.87
N ASN A 178 -52.45 -1.08 -2.10
CA ASN A 178 -52.08 -2.44 -2.50
C ASN A 178 -51.50 -2.45 -3.91
N ASN A 179 -52.02 -1.66 -4.87
CA ASN A 179 -51.40 -1.49 -6.18
C ASN A 179 -50.05 -0.79 -6.09
N LEU A 180 -49.85 0.17 -5.17
CA LEU A 180 -48.55 0.81 -4.94
C LEU A 180 -47.55 -0.16 -4.28
N VAL A 181 -47.99 -1.00 -3.35
CA VAL A 181 -47.15 -2.01 -2.69
C VAL A 181 -46.85 -3.17 -3.64
N GLU A 182 -47.85 -3.73 -4.33
CA GLU A 182 -47.67 -4.75 -5.37
C GLU A 182 -46.85 -4.22 -6.55
N SER A 183 -47.05 -2.97 -6.99
CA SER A 183 -46.17 -2.37 -8.01
C SER A 183 -44.74 -2.18 -7.51
N SER A 184 -44.54 -1.84 -6.23
CA SER A 184 -43.20 -1.74 -5.63
C SER A 184 -42.51 -3.10 -5.47
N GLU A 185 -43.24 -4.15 -5.08
CA GLU A 185 -42.72 -5.51 -4.95
C GLU A 185 -42.42 -6.14 -6.32
N VAL A 186 -43.30 -5.93 -7.31
CA VAL A 186 -43.07 -6.36 -8.70
C VAL A 186 -41.90 -5.59 -9.33
N LEU A 187 -41.79 -4.28 -9.11
CA LEU A 187 -40.64 -3.48 -9.57
C LEU A 187 -39.34 -3.86 -8.86
N GLU A 188 -39.36 -4.20 -7.56
CA GLU A 188 -38.18 -4.71 -6.84
C GLU A 188 -37.73 -6.08 -7.38
N VAL A 189 -38.66 -6.97 -7.74
CA VAL A 189 -38.36 -8.26 -8.36
C VAL A 189 -37.83 -8.07 -9.80
N GLU A 190 -38.44 -7.19 -10.60
CA GLU A 190 -37.95 -6.85 -11.95
C GLU A 190 -36.57 -6.17 -11.90
N THR A 191 -36.35 -5.21 -11.00
CA THR A 191 -35.02 -4.57 -10.85
C THR A 191 -33.95 -5.52 -10.34
N ARG A 192 -34.28 -6.52 -9.50
CA ARG A 192 -33.36 -7.59 -9.09
C ARG A 192 -33.05 -8.56 -10.25
N ASN A 193 -34.05 -8.95 -11.04
CA ASN A 193 -33.86 -9.77 -12.22
C ASN A 193 -32.99 -9.06 -13.27
N ASP A 194 -33.21 -7.76 -13.50
CA ASP A 194 -32.38 -6.94 -14.39
C ASP A 194 -30.93 -6.83 -13.90
N GLU A 195 -30.72 -6.72 -12.58
CA GLU A 195 -29.37 -6.67 -12.00
C GLU A 195 -28.64 -8.00 -12.19
N PHE A 196 -29.34 -9.11 -11.98
CA PHE A 196 -28.80 -10.45 -12.21
C PHE A 196 -28.39 -10.65 -13.68
N VAL A 197 -29.25 -10.26 -14.63
CA VAL A 197 -28.94 -10.33 -16.07
C VAL A 197 -27.74 -9.43 -16.43
N LEU A 198 -27.63 -8.24 -15.84
CA LEU A 198 -26.48 -7.36 -16.04
C LEU A 198 -25.19 -7.97 -15.48
N VAL A 199 -25.25 -8.64 -14.33
CA VAL A 199 -24.11 -9.36 -13.74
C VAL A 199 -23.67 -10.51 -14.64
N GLU A 200 -24.59 -11.30 -15.18
CA GLU A 200 -24.26 -12.39 -16.12
C GLU A 200 -23.65 -11.86 -17.41
N ARG A 201 -24.20 -10.78 -17.97
CA ARG A 201 -23.62 -10.12 -19.15
C ARG A 201 -22.22 -9.59 -18.87
N LEU A 202 -21.99 -8.99 -17.70
CA LEU A 202 -20.68 -8.49 -17.31
C LEU A 202 -19.69 -9.65 -17.11
N ALA A 203 -20.12 -10.77 -16.54
CA ALA A 203 -19.32 -11.99 -16.43
C ALA A 203 -18.91 -12.54 -17.81
N ALA A 204 -19.82 -12.50 -18.78
CA ALA A 204 -19.52 -12.88 -20.16
C ALA A 204 -18.50 -11.92 -20.81
N VAL A 205 -18.60 -10.61 -20.57
CA VAL A 205 -17.61 -9.62 -21.01
C VAL A 205 -16.23 -9.92 -20.42
N PHE A 206 -16.12 -10.20 -19.13
CA PHE A 206 -14.82 -10.56 -18.53
C PHE A 206 -14.25 -11.87 -19.09
N SER A 207 -15.10 -12.84 -19.39
CA SER A 207 -14.68 -14.09 -20.03
C SER A 207 -14.16 -13.84 -21.46
N GLN A 208 -14.80 -12.93 -22.22
CA GLN A 208 -14.34 -12.54 -23.56
C GLN A 208 -13.02 -11.77 -23.52
N LEU A 209 -12.84 -10.86 -22.56
CA LEU A 209 -11.56 -10.17 -22.35
C LEU A 209 -10.43 -11.18 -22.09
N SER A 210 -10.69 -12.21 -21.29
CA SER A 210 -9.73 -13.30 -21.06
C SER A 210 -9.41 -14.09 -22.33
N MET A 211 -10.36 -14.26 -23.26
CA MET A 211 -10.11 -14.90 -24.56
C MET A 211 -9.25 -14.04 -25.49
N GLU A 212 -9.32 -12.72 -25.36
CA GLU A 212 -8.45 -11.75 -26.07
C GLU A 212 -7.09 -11.55 -25.35
N GLU A 213 -6.67 -12.50 -24.50
CA GLU A 213 -5.41 -12.49 -23.73
C GLU A 213 -5.29 -11.35 -22.69
N TYR A 214 -6.41 -10.70 -22.32
CA TYR A 214 -6.43 -9.71 -21.26
C TYR A 214 -6.78 -10.33 -19.91
N GLN A 215 -5.95 -10.04 -18.91
CA GLN A 215 -6.22 -10.42 -17.53
C GLN A 215 -6.90 -9.28 -16.77
N VAL A 216 -8.10 -9.52 -16.25
CA VAL A 216 -8.86 -8.49 -15.51
C VAL A 216 -8.51 -8.53 -14.03
N LEU A 217 -7.97 -7.43 -13.53
CA LEU A 217 -7.66 -7.19 -12.12
C LEU A 217 -8.53 -6.07 -11.57
N ILE A 218 -9.43 -6.40 -10.64
CA ILE A 218 -10.25 -5.42 -9.93
C ILE A 218 -9.59 -5.13 -8.58
N VAL A 219 -9.29 -3.87 -8.30
CA VAL A 219 -8.80 -3.41 -6.99
C VAL A 219 -9.90 -2.60 -6.32
N ILE A 220 -10.39 -3.09 -5.19
CA ILE A 220 -11.39 -2.43 -4.36
C ILE A 220 -10.67 -1.84 -3.15
N ASP A 221 -10.39 -0.54 -3.21
CA ASP A 221 -9.60 0.17 -2.20
C ASP A 221 -10.47 0.84 -1.13
N GLU A 222 -9.90 1.05 0.05
CA GLU A 222 -10.52 1.69 1.22
C GLU A 222 -11.87 1.07 1.66
N VAL A 223 -11.99 -0.25 1.55
CA VAL A 223 -13.17 -1.01 1.99
C VAL A 223 -13.46 -0.79 3.49
N ASP A 224 -12.42 -0.51 4.29
CA ASP A 224 -12.53 -0.20 5.72
C ASP A 224 -13.31 1.09 6.04
N LYS A 225 -13.55 1.98 5.05
CA LYS A 225 -14.38 3.18 5.23
C LYS A 225 -15.87 2.94 5.06
N GLN A 226 -16.27 1.75 4.60
CA GLN A 226 -17.67 1.38 4.40
C GLN A 226 -18.30 0.83 5.67
N THR A 227 -19.62 0.61 5.64
CA THR A 227 -20.35 -0.01 6.76
C THR A 227 -19.82 -1.41 7.06
N HIS A 228 -20.00 -1.87 8.29
CA HIS A 228 -19.52 -3.21 8.68
C HIS A 228 -20.10 -4.33 7.79
N SER A 229 -21.37 -4.20 7.37
CA SER A 229 -22.10 -5.13 6.51
C SER A 229 -21.75 -5.02 5.01
N PHE A 230 -20.96 -4.03 4.59
CA PHE A 230 -20.72 -3.77 3.17
C PHE A 230 -20.19 -5.00 2.42
N LEU A 231 -19.21 -5.71 2.99
CA LEU A 231 -18.66 -6.90 2.36
C LEU A 231 -19.68 -8.05 2.31
N ASP A 232 -20.47 -8.24 3.36
CA ASP A 232 -21.49 -9.28 3.41
C ASP A 232 -22.57 -9.05 2.35
N GLU A 233 -23.04 -7.81 2.24
CA GLU A 233 -23.98 -7.38 1.20
C GLU A 233 -23.37 -7.50 -0.20
N LEU A 234 -22.11 -7.12 -0.37
CA LEU A 234 -21.40 -7.19 -1.65
C LEU A 234 -21.23 -8.64 -2.12
N PHE A 235 -20.77 -9.54 -1.26
CA PHE A 235 -20.69 -10.97 -1.59
C PHE A 235 -22.08 -11.60 -1.74
N GLY A 236 -23.06 -11.17 -0.94
CA GLY A 236 -24.45 -11.61 -1.07
C GLY A 236 -25.02 -11.35 -2.46
N ASN A 237 -24.73 -10.18 -3.04
CA ASN A 237 -25.27 -9.76 -4.34
C ASN A 237 -24.39 -10.15 -5.53
N TYR A 238 -23.05 -10.19 -5.37
CA TYR A 238 -22.12 -10.28 -6.49
C TYR A 238 -21.10 -11.43 -6.40
N LYS A 239 -21.25 -12.39 -5.48
CA LYS A 239 -20.33 -13.55 -5.38
C LYS A 239 -20.08 -14.26 -6.71
N ASN A 240 -21.11 -14.45 -7.53
CA ASN A 240 -20.98 -15.16 -8.80
C ASN A 240 -20.10 -14.38 -9.78
N LEU A 241 -20.20 -13.05 -9.77
CA LEU A 241 -19.31 -12.19 -10.55
C LEU A 241 -17.86 -12.44 -10.11
N PHE A 242 -17.58 -12.37 -8.81
CA PHE A 242 -16.20 -12.45 -8.33
C PHE A 242 -15.57 -13.84 -8.43
N LEU A 243 -16.37 -14.90 -8.31
CA LEU A 243 -15.87 -16.28 -8.24
C LEU A 243 -15.86 -16.97 -9.61
N ASN A 244 -16.78 -16.63 -10.52
CA ASN A 244 -17.01 -17.40 -11.76
C ASN A 244 -16.71 -16.63 -13.05
N SER A 245 -16.14 -15.41 -12.99
CA SER A 245 -15.97 -14.54 -14.17
C SER A 245 -14.52 -14.34 -14.60
N HIS A 246 -13.64 -15.32 -14.38
CA HIS A 246 -12.23 -15.26 -14.81
C HIS A 246 -11.48 -13.99 -14.38
N LEU A 247 -11.76 -13.51 -13.17
CA LEU A 247 -11.23 -12.24 -12.68
C LEU A 247 -10.42 -12.43 -11.39
N ILE A 248 -9.46 -11.54 -11.18
CA ILE A 248 -8.75 -11.41 -9.91
C ILE A 248 -9.31 -10.17 -9.21
N THR A 249 -9.96 -10.34 -8.06
CA THR A 249 -10.42 -9.21 -7.25
C THR A 249 -9.57 -9.08 -6.00
N VAL A 250 -9.00 -7.90 -5.75
CA VAL A 250 -8.20 -7.59 -4.57
C VAL A 250 -8.93 -6.57 -3.72
N PHE A 251 -9.29 -6.98 -2.52
CA PHE A 251 -9.91 -6.14 -1.50
C PHE A 251 -8.83 -5.57 -0.60
N VAL A 252 -8.66 -4.26 -0.61
CA VAL A 252 -7.65 -3.57 0.20
C VAL A 252 -8.32 -3.05 1.47
N VAL A 253 -7.79 -3.46 2.62
CA VAL A 253 -8.35 -3.14 3.94
C VAL A 253 -7.28 -2.65 4.92
N ASP A 254 -7.72 -1.96 5.98
CA ASP A 254 -6.86 -1.65 7.12
C ASP A 254 -6.54 -2.87 7.99
N SER A 255 -5.67 -2.68 8.98
CA SER A 255 -5.26 -3.77 9.89
C SER A 255 -6.40 -4.30 10.78
N ASN A 256 -7.42 -3.49 11.07
CA ASN A 256 -8.51 -3.88 11.97
C ASN A 256 -9.55 -4.72 11.22
N LYS A 257 -9.97 -4.29 10.03
CA LYS A 257 -10.85 -5.07 9.17
C LYS A 257 -10.15 -6.35 8.72
N TYR A 258 -8.84 -6.32 8.45
CA TYR A 258 -8.06 -7.54 8.23
C TYR A 258 -8.12 -8.49 9.42
N GLN A 259 -7.93 -7.98 10.65
CA GLN A 259 -8.03 -8.78 11.87
C GLN A 259 -9.39 -9.47 11.97
N ASN A 260 -10.46 -8.69 11.83
CA ASN A 260 -11.83 -9.17 11.97
C ASN A 260 -12.19 -10.23 10.92
N ILE A 261 -11.58 -10.21 9.73
CA ILE A 261 -11.83 -11.21 8.70
C ILE A 261 -10.95 -12.45 8.89
N VAL A 262 -9.67 -12.28 9.20
CA VAL A 262 -8.68 -13.38 9.17
C VAL A 262 -8.62 -14.13 10.48
N PHE A 263 -8.84 -13.46 11.61
CA PHE A 263 -8.69 -13.98 12.97
C PHE A 263 -10.00 -13.93 13.77
N SER A 264 -11.17 -13.87 13.14
CA SER A 264 -12.43 -14.04 13.86
C SER A 264 -12.61 -15.49 14.30
N ASP A 265 -12.96 -15.67 15.58
CA ASP A 265 -13.29 -16.97 16.17
C ASP A 265 -14.75 -17.38 15.91
N GLU A 266 -15.57 -16.47 15.37
CA GLU A 266 -16.99 -16.71 15.11
C GLU A 266 -17.17 -17.73 13.97
N ILE A 267 -17.82 -18.84 14.33
CA ILE A 267 -18.07 -20.00 13.46
C ILE A 267 -19.05 -19.65 12.32
N ASP A 268 -19.85 -18.58 12.47
CA ASP A 268 -21.02 -18.32 11.64
C ASP A 268 -20.87 -17.21 10.57
N ASP A 269 -19.78 -16.43 10.56
CA ASP A 269 -19.73 -15.17 9.78
C ASP A 269 -18.57 -15.09 8.77
N LYS A 270 -18.25 -16.22 8.13
CA LYS A 270 -16.92 -16.35 7.52
C LYS A 270 -16.81 -15.71 6.14
N LEU A 271 -16.80 -14.38 6.06
CA LEU A 271 -16.27 -13.62 4.93
C LEU A 271 -14.93 -14.18 4.42
N LYS A 272 -14.11 -14.72 5.34
CA LYS A 272 -12.85 -15.40 5.05
C LYS A 272 -12.98 -16.48 3.97
N VAL A 273 -14.09 -17.21 3.90
CA VAL A 273 -14.27 -18.30 2.92
C VAL A 273 -14.40 -17.81 1.48
N TYR A 274 -14.77 -16.55 1.27
CA TYR A 274 -14.80 -15.96 -0.05
C TYR A 274 -13.42 -15.62 -0.58
N PHE A 275 -12.40 -15.54 0.30
CA PHE A 275 -11.04 -15.19 -0.09
C PHE A 275 -10.20 -16.45 -0.34
N THR A 276 -9.68 -16.58 -1.56
CA THR A 276 -8.73 -17.63 -1.96
C THR A 276 -7.47 -17.56 -1.11
N ARG A 277 -6.93 -16.35 -0.88
CA ARG A 277 -5.81 -16.07 0.03
C ARG A 277 -5.93 -14.69 0.67
N CYS A 278 -5.40 -14.58 1.88
CA CYS A 278 -5.31 -13.32 2.62
C CYS A 278 -3.85 -12.92 2.81
N PHE A 279 -3.45 -11.83 2.16
CA PHE A 279 -2.12 -11.22 2.22
C PHE A 279 -2.08 -10.08 3.24
N TYR A 280 -0.92 -9.89 3.86
CA TYR A 280 -0.69 -8.77 4.79
C TYR A 280 0.61 -8.07 4.44
N LEU A 281 0.53 -6.78 4.10
CA LEU A 281 1.70 -5.94 3.78
C LEU A 281 2.28 -5.36 5.09
N PRO A 282 3.48 -5.80 5.52
CA PRO A 282 4.11 -5.30 6.75
C PRO A 282 4.53 -3.83 6.66
N THR A 283 4.65 -3.17 7.81
CA THR A 283 5.37 -1.90 7.92
C THR A 283 6.87 -2.10 7.76
N PHE A 284 7.60 -1.03 7.39
CA PHE A 284 9.04 -1.06 7.25
C PHE A 284 9.73 -1.41 8.58
N SER A 285 10.75 -2.25 8.51
CA SER A 285 11.67 -2.51 9.62
C SER A 285 12.62 -1.34 9.81
N PHE A 286 13.37 -1.34 10.91
CA PHE A 286 14.38 -0.29 11.15
C PHE A 286 15.41 -0.21 10.01
N GLU A 287 15.89 -1.35 9.51
CA GLU A 287 16.83 -1.39 8.38
C GLU A 287 16.20 -0.83 7.10
N ASP A 288 14.93 -1.17 6.80
CA ASP A 288 14.23 -0.59 5.65
C ASP A 288 14.11 0.93 5.75
N ILE A 289 13.87 1.46 6.95
CA ILE A 289 13.74 2.91 7.18
C ILE A 289 15.10 3.58 7.02
N LYS A 290 16.16 2.98 7.55
CA LYS A 290 17.53 3.47 7.43
C LYS A 290 17.94 3.59 5.96
N ASP A 291 17.76 2.52 5.21
CA ASP A 291 18.10 2.46 3.78
C ASP A 291 17.26 3.46 2.97
N TYR A 292 15.96 3.53 3.28
CA TYR A 292 15.03 4.48 2.65
C TYR A 292 15.40 5.93 2.90
N MET A 293 15.65 6.30 4.15
CA MET A 293 15.96 7.68 4.52
C MET A 293 17.30 8.12 3.97
N TYR A 294 18.27 7.21 3.88
CA TYR A 294 19.54 7.47 3.23
C TYR A 294 19.35 7.76 1.73
N ARG A 295 18.61 6.90 1.02
CA ARG A 295 18.42 7.02 -0.41
C ARG A 295 17.55 8.21 -0.82
N GLU A 296 16.44 8.43 -0.12
CA GLU A 296 15.41 9.43 -0.49
C GLU A 296 15.64 10.80 0.16
N PHE A 297 16.20 10.84 1.37
CA PHE A 297 16.31 12.07 2.17
C PHE A 297 17.75 12.47 2.52
N GLU A 298 18.75 11.70 2.06
CA GLU A 298 20.17 11.95 2.35
C GLU A 298 20.45 12.00 3.85
N VAL A 299 19.75 11.16 4.62
CA VAL A 299 19.94 11.10 6.07
C VAL A 299 21.04 10.11 6.41
N TYR A 300 22.14 10.65 6.94
CA TYR A 300 23.32 9.87 7.37
C TYR A 300 23.29 9.55 8.87
N SER A 301 22.40 10.20 9.64
CA SER A 301 22.34 10.05 11.09
C SER A 301 21.44 8.89 11.51
N MET A 302 22.01 7.92 12.22
CA MET A 302 21.26 6.82 12.84
C MET A 302 20.19 7.34 13.82
N LEU A 303 20.44 8.49 14.45
CA LEU A 303 19.51 9.10 15.41
C LEU A 303 18.24 9.61 14.70
N GLU A 304 18.39 10.21 13.53
CA GLU A 304 17.28 10.63 12.69
C GLU A 304 16.47 9.42 12.20
N CYS A 305 17.13 8.31 11.84
CA CYS A 305 16.45 7.06 11.50
C CYS A 305 15.70 6.45 12.69
N LEU A 306 16.26 6.51 13.91
CA LEU A 306 15.57 6.08 15.14
C LEU A 306 14.33 6.93 15.43
N LYS A 307 14.44 8.26 15.31
CA LYS A 307 13.28 9.17 15.42
C LYS A 307 12.22 8.81 14.40
N ALA A 308 12.58 8.68 13.13
CA ALA A 308 11.66 8.32 12.07
C ALA A 308 10.97 6.98 12.33
N THR A 309 11.74 5.99 12.79
CA THR A 309 11.21 4.67 13.16
C THR A 309 10.17 4.79 14.26
N TYR A 310 10.50 5.49 15.35
CA TYR A 310 9.60 5.68 16.47
C TYR A 310 8.34 6.46 16.08
N LEU A 311 8.47 7.57 15.36
CA LEU A 311 7.35 8.44 15.00
C LEU A 311 6.44 7.79 13.95
N SER A 312 7.01 7.03 13.01
CA SER A 312 6.27 6.41 11.91
C SER A 312 5.74 5.01 12.19
N ASN A 313 6.35 4.27 13.14
CA ASN A 313 6.18 2.81 13.29
C ASN A 313 6.40 2.04 11.96
N GLY A 314 7.26 2.56 11.08
CA GLY A 314 7.51 1.97 9.76
C GLY A 314 6.44 2.24 8.70
N THR A 315 5.48 3.13 8.97
CA THR A 315 4.45 3.48 7.99
C THR A 315 5.05 4.39 6.91
N MET A 316 5.12 3.90 5.67
CA MET A 316 5.74 4.60 4.53
C MET A 316 5.24 6.04 4.35
N ARG A 317 3.92 6.27 4.42
CA ARG A 317 3.35 7.63 4.33
C ARG A 317 3.89 8.57 5.41
N LYS A 318 4.11 8.09 6.63
CA LYS A 318 4.65 8.90 7.74
C LYS A 318 6.15 9.15 7.59
N ILE A 319 6.89 8.16 7.11
CA ILE A 319 8.32 8.31 6.77
C ILE A 319 8.47 9.38 5.69
N ASN A 320 7.59 9.40 4.69
CA ASN A 320 7.60 10.42 3.65
C ASN A 320 7.36 11.84 4.15
N THR A 321 6.65 11.99 5.27
CA THR A 321 6.43 13.28 5.91
C THR A 321 7.41 13.55 7.05
N TYR A 322 8.52 12.79 7.14
CA TYR A 322 9.45 12.84 8.27
C TYR A 322 9.96 14.26 8.57
N SER A 323 10.32 15.01 7.54
CA SER A 323 10.77 16.41 7.68
C SER A 323 9.77 17.35 8.32
N TYR A 324 8.47 16.99 8.33
CA TYR A 324 7.40 17.72 9.01
C TYR A 324 7.08 17.14 10.40
N LEU A 325 7.62 15.97 10.73
CA LEU A 325 7.50 15.36 12.06
C LEU A 325 8.49 15.96 13.06
N ASP A 326 9.52 16.70 12.60
CA ASP A 326 10.50 17.40 13.44
C ASP A 326 9.90 18.53 14.29
N GLY A 327 8.64 18.93 14.06
CA GLY A 327 7.89 19.86 14.91
C GLY A 327 7.36 19.27 16.21
N HIS A 328 7.68 18.01 16.54
CA HIS A 328 7.23 17.36 17.76
C HIS A 328 8.13 17.76 18.95
N ASP A 329 7.69 18.75 19.74
CA ASP A 329 8.36 19.17 20.99
C ASP A 329 8.15 18.13 22.12
N ASP A 330 8.77 16.95 21.97
CA ASP A 330 8.89 15.96 23.04
C ASP A 330 10.36 15.91 23.52
N PRO A 331 10.67 16.40 24.73
CA PRO A 331 12.04 16.43 25.24
C PRO A 331 12.65 15.02 25.36
N TYR A 332 11.81 13.99 25.53
CA TYR A 332 12.24 12.60 25.73
C TYR A 332 12.15 11.74 24.46
N LEU A 333 11.87 12.34 23.31
CA LEU A 333 11.67 11.62 22.04
C LEU A 333 12.80 10.64 21.73
N MET A 334 14.05 11.09 21.85
CA MET A 334 15.21 10.25 21.57
C MET A 334 15.31 9.07 22.52
N GLN A 335 15.06 9.30 23.81
CA GLN A 335 15.09 8.26 24.82
C GLN A 335 14.01 7.19 24.53
N LYS A 336 12.80 7.64 24.18
CA LYS A 336 11.71 6.75 23.76
C LYS A 336 12.06 5.94 22.52
N ALA A 337 12.64 6.59 21.50
CA ALA A 337 13.03 5.95 20.25
C ALA A 337 14.08 4.86 20.46
N PHE A 338 15.10 5.14 21.27
CA PHE A 338 16.12 4.17 21.64
C PHE A 338 15.54 2.98 22.42
N LEU A 339 14.75 3.25 23.46
CA LEU A 339 14.16 2.19 24.27
C LEU A 339 13.21 1.31 23.44
N PHE A 340 12.45 1.94 22.53
CA PHE A 340 11.58 1.24 21.59
C PHE A 340 12.37 0.30 20.69
N GLN A 341 13.47 0.76 20.07
CA GLN A 341 14.29 -0.06 19.18
C GLN A 341 14.96 -1.23 19.92
N ASP A 342 15.50 -0.98 21.11
CA ASP A 342 16.16 -2.03 21.91
C ASP A 342 15.17 -3.12 22.35
N LEU A 343 13.96 -2.72 22.74
CA LEU A 343 12.89 -3.67 23.09
C LEU A 343 12.43 -4.46 21.87
N LEU A 344 12.25 -3.82 20.71
CA LEU A 344 11.93 -4.54 19.48
C LEU A 344 13.00 -5.55 19.10
N THR A 345 14.28 -5.17 19.19
CA THR A 345 15.41 -6.05 18.83
C THR A 345 15.48 -7.25 19.77
N GLU A 346 15.32 -7.04 21.08
CA GLU A 346 15.29 -8.14 22.06
C GLU A 346 14.12 -9.10 21.79
N ILE A 347 12.96 -8.57 21.40
CA ILE A 347 11.77 -9.35 21.10
C ILE A 347 11.91 -10.12 19.78
N GLU A 348 12.50 -9.51 18.75
CA GLU A 348 12.81 -10.18 17.49
C GLU A 348 13.87 -11.29 17.65
N SER A 349 14.66 -11.25 18.72
CA SER A 349 15.60 -12.33 19.07
C SER A 349 14.96 -13.50 19.85
N SER A 350 13.70 -13.34 20.30
CA SER A 350 12.97 -14.31 21.12
C SER A 350 12.06 -15.23 20.30
N SER A 351 11.26 -16.08 20.98
CA SER A 351 10.19 -16.93 20.42
C SER A 351 9.20 -16.17 19.51
N ILE A 352 9.07 -14.86 19.71
CA ILE A 352 8.17 -13.97 18.96
C ILE A 352 8.63 -13.75 17.50
N ARG A 353 9.89 -14.07 17.17
CA ARG A 353 10.45 -13.91 15.81
C ARG A 353 9.65 -14.63 14.71
N ASN A 354 9.09 -15.79 15.04
CA ASN A 354 8.40 -16.66 14.08
C ASN A 354 6.91 -16.33 13.91
N GLN A 355 6.43 -15.25 14.53
CA GLN A 355 5.04 -14.82 14.42
C GLN A 355 4.75 -14.19 13.04
N SER A 356 3.46 -14.12 12.70
CA SER A 356 3.03 -13.50 11.43
C SER A 356 3.40 -12.02 11.35
N ALA A 357 3.52 -11.51 10.12
CA ALA A 357 3.79 -10.08 9.87
C ALA A 357 2.75 -9.15 10.53
N TYR A 358 1.47 -9.59 10.55
CA TYR A 358 0.39 -8.88 11.24
C TYR A 358 0.67 -8.73 12.75
N VAL A 359 1.02 -9.84 13.42
CA VAL A 359 1.31 -9.86 14.86
C VAL A 359 2.47 -8.95 15.19
N GLN A 360 3.55 -9.00 14.40
CA GLN A 360 4.74 -8.18 14.62
C GLN A 360 4.43 -6.69 14.50
N ASP A 361 3.68 -6.27 13.49
CA ASP A 361 3.33 -4.85 13.37
C ASP A 361 2.39 -4.41 14.48
N LYS A 362 1.33 -5.18 14.78
CA LYS A 362 0.42 -4.84 15.89
C LYS A 362 1.17 -4.72 17.21
N PHE A 363 2.12 -5.62 17.45
CA PHE A 363 2.99 -5.55 18.60
C PHE A 363 3.81 -4.26 18.65
N LYS A 364 4.43 -3.81 17.54
CA LYS A 364 5.16 -2.51 17.49
C LYS A 364 4.29 -1.35 17.97
N PHE A 365 3.04 -1.27 17.52
CA PHE A 365 2.12 -0.20 17.93
C PHE A 365 1.74 -0.31 19.42
N ILE A 366 1.47 -1.51 19.92
CA ILE A 366 1.15 -1.75 21.34
C ILE A 366 2.34 -1.40 22.24
N LEU A 367 3.55 -1.77 21.83
CA LEU A 367 4.78 -1.46 22.56
C LEU A 367 5.01 0.05 22.63
N LYS A 368 4.83 0.78 21.52
CA LYS A 368 4.92 2.24 21.51
C LYS A 368 3.91 2.86 22.49
N ASP A 369 2.65 2.44 22.44
CA ASP A 369 1.62 2.93 23.37
C ASP A 369 1.98 2.64 24.85
N LEU A 370 2.57 1.47 25.13
CA LEU A 370 3.04 1.13 26.47
C LEU A 370 4.17 2.06 26.92
N LEU A 371 5.14 2.35 26.04
CA LEU A 371 6.22 3.28 26.33
C LEU A 371 5.70 4.69 26.57
N GLU A 372 4.81 5.20 25.72
CA GLU A 372 4.19 6.52 25.95
C GLU A 372 3.52 6.60 27.33
N LYS A 373 2.80 5.55 27.72
CA LYS A 373 2.17 5.46 29.05
C LYS A 373 3.20 5.36 30.18
N LEU A 374 4.28 4.61 29.99
CA LEU A 374 5.37 4.51 30.98
C LEU A 374 6.07 5.84 31.19
N PHE A 375 6.36 6.59 30.13
CA PHE A 375 6.95 7.94 30.23
C PHE A 375 5.97 8.96 30.83
N TYR A 376 4.66 8.81 30.60
CA TYR A 376 3.67 9.68 31.20
C TYR A 376 3.52 9.45 32.73
N VAL A 377 3.50 8.19 33.17
CA VAL A 377 3.29 7.83 34.60
C VAL A 377 4.62 7.68 35.36
N ASN A 378 5.76 7.60 34.66
CA ASN A 378 7.12 7.30 35.14
C ASN A 378 7.32 5.93 35.81
N ARG A 379 6.27 5.33 36.36
CA ARG A 379 6.33 4.04 37.05
C ARG A 379 5.02 3.26 36.94
N MET A 380 5.11 1.97 36.71
CA MET A 380 3.96 1.05 36.72
C MET A 380 4.30 -0.25 37.43
N GLU A 381 3.34 -0.81 38.16
CA GLU A 381 3.47 -2.16 38.72
C GLU A 381 3.47 -3.19 37.60
N ARG A 382 4.33 -4.21 37.70
CA ARG A 382 4.42 -5.32 36.75
C ARG A 382 3.06 -5.94 36.43
N LYS A 383 2.21 -6.17 37.45
CA LYS A 383 0.86 -6.71 37.29
C LYS A 383 -0.03 -5.81 36.42
N LYS A 384 0.09 -4.48 36.56
CA LYS A 384 -0.65 -3.52 35.72
C LYS A 384 -0.16 -3.54 34.28
N VAL A 385 1.15 -3.65 34.06
CA VAL A 385 1.72 -3.77 32.71
C VAL A 385 1.26 -5.06 32.04
N ILE A 386 1.30 -6.19 32.76
CA ILE A 386 0.78 -7.48 32.27
C ILE A 386 -0.70 -7.36 31.90
N GLY A 387 -1.53 -6.80 32.78
CA GLY A 387 -2.96 -6.61 32.50
C GLY A 387 -3.23 -5.75 31.27
N LEU A 388 -2.49 -4.64 31.09
CA LEU A 388 -2.62 -3.78 29.91
C LEU A 388 -2.20 -4.48 28.62
N LEU A 389 -1.13 -5.26 28.66
CA LEU A 389 -0.67 -6.05 27.51
C LEU A 389 -1.68 -7.15 27.19
N GLN A 390 -2.17 -7.87 28.20
CA GLN A 390 -3.16 -8.93 28.05
C GLN A 390 -4.43 -8.40 27.36
N GLU A 391 -5.00 -7.30 27.86
CA GLU A 391 -6.18 -6.66 27.26
C GLU A 391 -5.94 -6.29 25.79
N LYS A 392 -4.78 -5.69 25.49
CA LYS A 392 -4.43 -5.31 24.11
C LYS A 392 -4.16 -6.51 23.22
N PHE A 393 -3.58 -7.59 23.74
CA PHE A 393 -3.28 -8.81 23.00
C PHE A 393 -4.55 -9.58 22.67
N GLU A 394 -5.45 -9.74 23.63
CA GLU A 394 -6.77 -10.33 23.43
C GLU A 394 -7.57 -9.53 22.40
N LYS A 395 -7.64 -8.19 22.55
CA LYS A 395 -8.35 -7.33 21.60
C LYS A 395 -7.81 -7.42 20.17
N ASN A 396 -6.51 -7.70 19.99
CA ASN A 396 -5.85 -7.75 18.68
C ASN A 396 -5.53 -9.18 18.20
N ASN A 397 -6.03 -10.22 18.88
CA ASN A 397 -5.75 -11.63 18.57
C ASN A 397 -4.24 -11.93 18.46
N ILE A 398 -3.45 -11.41 19.39
CA ILE A 398 -2.00 -11.59 19.43
C ILE A 398 -1.66 -12.78 20.35
N PRO A 399 -1.08 -13.87 19.81
CA PRO A 399 -0.77 -15.07 20.58
C PRO A 399 0.59 -14.96 21.28
N ILE A 400 0.77 -13.93 22.10
CA ILE A 400 2.01 -13.68 22.86
C ILE A 400 1.64 -13.59 24.34
N ASP A 401 2.38 -14.29 25.22
CA ASP A 401 2.23 -14.11 26.67
C ASP A 401 2.86 -12.77 27.08
N PRO A 402 2.11 -11.86 27.74
CA PRO A 402 2.67 -10.62 28.28
C PRO A 402 3.94 -10.80 29.13
N SER A 403 4.09 -11.95 29.78
CA SER A 403 5.26 -12.30 30.58
C SER A 403 6.54 -12.33 29.75
N GLU A 404 6.49 -12.79 28.50
CA GLU A 404 7.64 -12.77 27.58
C GLU A 404 8.10 -11.34 27.29
N VAL A 405 7.15 -10.41 27.16
CA VAL A 405 7.46 -8.98 26.97
C VAL A 405 8.14 -8.41 28.21
N ILE A 406 7.66 -8.77 29.40
CA ILE A 406 8.28 -8.34 30.66
C ILE A 406 9.71 -8.88 30.78
N GLU A 407 9.97 -10.12 30.36
CA GLU A 407 11.32 -10.67 30.34
C GLU A 407 12.24 -9.92 29.37
N CYS A 408 11.75 -9.59 28.18
CA CYS A 408 12.49 -8.75 27.23
C CYS A 408 12.80 -7.38 27.83
N MET A 409 11.81 -6.74 28.47
CA MET A 409 12.03 -5.47 29.18
C MET A 409 13.09 -5.59 30.28
N LYS A 410 13.12 -6.70 31.03
CA LYS A 410 14.13 -6.95 32.06
C LYS A 410 15.52 -7.11 31.46
N LYS A 411 15.65 -7.79 30.32
CA LYS A 411 16.92 -7.89 29.59
C LYS A 411 17.37 -6.54 29.07
N THR A 412 16.48 -5.73 28.51
CA THR A 412 16.80 -4.37 28.06
C THR A 412 17.23 -3.48 29.23
N ALA A 413 16.57 -3.57 30.38
CA ALA A 413 16.94 -2.84 31.62
C ALA A 413 18.37 -3.16 32.10
N SER A 414 18.87 -4.38 31.85
CA SER A 414 20.26 -4.73 32.19
C SER A 414 21.31 -3.97 31.36
N LYS A 415 20.93 -3.51 30.17
CA LYS A 415 21.77 -2.76 29.22
C LYS A 415 21.55 -1.24 29.33
N ARG A 416 20.44 -0.82 29.95
CA ARG A 416 19.93 0.55 29.94
C ARG A 416 19.60 1.06 31.34
N PRO A 417 20.34 2.05 31.86
CA PRO A 417 20.11 2.57 33.21
C PRO A 417 18.80 3.36 33.35
N ASP A 418 18.18 3.72 32.24
CA ASP A 418 16.97 4.52 32.19
C ASP A 418 15.67 3.70 32.26
N LEU A 419 15.75 2.37 32.15
CA LEU A 419 14.66 1.43 32.45
C LEU A 419 15.04 0.61 33.68
N ILE A 420 14.26 0.69 34.76
CA ILE A 420 14.60 0.08 36.05
C ILE A 420 13.50 -0.86 36.51
N PHE A 421 13.91 -2.03 36.98
CA PHE A 421 13.06 -2.97 37.71
C PHE A 421 13.38 -2.87 39.20
N GLU A 422 12.53 -2.18 39.95
CA GLU A 422 12.64 -2.03 41.40
C GLU A 422 11.84 -3.13 42.10
N TRP A 423 12.54 -3.95 42.88
CA TRP A 423 11.96 -5.04 43.65
C TRP A 423 11.56 -4.52 45.04
N LYS A 424 10.26 -4.54 45.34
CA LYS A 424 9.78 -4.30 46.71
C LYS A 424 9.70 -5.61 47.47
N ASP A 425 9.02 -6.60 46.88
CA ASP A 425 8.92 -7.99 47.36
C ASP A 425 8.88 -8.96 46.15
N ILE A 426 8.83 -10.27 46.38
CA ILE A 426 8.77 -11.32 45.32
C ILE A 426 7.62 -11.06 44.32
N ASP A 427 6.48 -10.55 44.80
CA ASP A 427 5.28 -10.29 44.00
C ASP A 427 5.10 -8.83 43.56
N ASN A 428 5.92 -7.92 44.09
CA ASN A 428 5.77 -6.47 43.94
C ASN A 428 6.98 -5.88 43.21
N VAL A 429 6.95 -5.97 41.88
CA VAL A 429 7.96 -5.37 41.00
C VAL A 429 7.41 -4.11 40.37
N LEU A 430 8.13 -3.00 40.51
CA LEU A 430 7.85 -1.74 39.83
C LEU A 430 8.77 -1.59 38.61
N ILE A 431 8.16 -1.31 37.46
CA ILE A 431 8.85 -0.94 36.24
C ILE A 431 8.87 0.58 36.19
N LYS A 432 10.06 1.17 36.23
CA LYS A 432 10.29 2.61 36.22
C LYS A 432 11.05 3.01 34.96
N VAL A 433 10.67 4.15 34.39
CA VAL A 433 11.51 4.86 33.43
C VAL A 433 12.01 6.11 34.13
N ILE A 434 13.29 6.42 34.00
CA ILE A 434 13.85 7.70 34.44
C ILE A 434 13.96 8.59 33.20
N PRO A 435 13.08 9.60 33.04
CA PRO A 435 13.22 10.56 31.95
C PRO A 435 14.54 11.31 32.12
N THR A 436 15.37 11.32 31.07
CA THR A 436 16.62 12.07 31.08
C THR A 436 16.87 12.75 29.75
N ASP A 437 17.24 14.02 29.79
CA ASP A 437 17.62 14.80 28.60
C ASP A 437 19.09 14.55 28.17
N ARG A 438 19.77 13.56 28.78
CA ARG A 438 21.19 13.23 28.53
C ARG A 438 21.52 12.95 27.05
N TYR A 439 20.51 12.62 26.25
CA TYR A 439 20.64 12.38 24.81
C TYR A 439 20.81 13.67 23.99
N LYS A 440 20.45 14.84 24.54
CA LYS A 440 20.78 16.15 23.94
C LYS A 440 22.20 16.63 24.30
N GLU A 441 22.71 16.27 25.48
CA GLU A 441 23.98 16.81 26.02
C GLU A 441 25.25 16.05 25.60
N ASN A 442 25.15 14.78 25.17
CA ASN A 442 26.29 13.96 24.71
C ASN A 442 26.34 13.76 23.18
N TYR A 443 25.71 14.67 22.43
CA TYR A 443 25.57 14.58 20.99
C TYR A 443 26.93 14.79 20.29
N ASN A 444 27.57 13.71 19.86
CA ASN A 444 28.59 13.77 18.82
C ASN A 444 27.97 13.16 17.54
N PRO A 445 27.59 13.98 16.54
CA PRO A 445 26.97 13.51 15.30
C PRO A 445 27.84 12.49 14.58
N ASP A 446 29.17 12.63 14.66
CA ASP A 446 30.12 11.77 13.94
C ASP A 446 30.15 10.32 14.47
N LYS A 447 29.68 10.08 15.71
CA LYS A 447 29.64 8.73 16.30
C LYS A 447 28.45 7.88 15.86
N PHE A 448 27.47 8.49 15.21
CA PHE A 448 26.20 7.83 14.84
C PHE A 448 25.92 7.90 13.35
N ASN A 449 26.97 8.06 12.52
CA ASN A 449 26.84 7.99 11.07
C ASN A 449 26.56 6.55 10.63
N ILE A 450 25.69 6.40 9.64
CA ILE A 450 25.37 5.13 9.02
C ILE A 450 26.53 4.77 8.07
N GLU A 451 27.21 3.66 8.35
CA GLU A 451 28.21 3.07 7.46
C GLU A 451 27.64 1.83 6.77
N TYR A 452 27.70 1.80 5.44
CA TYR A 452 27.35 0.62 4.64
C TYR A 452 28.62 -0.19 4.36
N GLN A 453 28.65 -1.44 4.86
CA GLN A 453 29.78 -2.34 4.64
C GLN A 453 29.53 -3.26 3.43
N PHE A 454 30.48 -3.27 2.52
CA PHE A 454 30.46 -4.12 1.33
C PHE A 454 31.14 -5.45 1.60
N ASN A 455 30.43 -6.55 1.38
CA ASN A 455 31.02 -7.89 1.40
C ASN A 455 31.62 -8.18 0.01
N PRO A 456 32.91 -8.59 -0.10
CA PRO A 456 33.49 -9.02 -1.38
C PRO A 456 32.70 -10.10 -2.11
N LEU A 457 31.96 -10.95 -1.38
CA LEU A 457 31.07 -11.94 -1.99
C LEU A 457 29.87 -11.29 -2.70
N ASP A 458 29.33 -10.19 -2.14
CA ASP A 458 28.18 -9.48 -2.71
C ASP A 458 28.57 -8.80 -4.04
N THR A 459 29.85 -8.44 -4.24
CA THR A 459 30.35 -7.83 -5.48
C THR A 459 30.78 -8.83 -6.53
N CYS A 460 31.08 -10.07 -6.13
CA CYS A 460 31.59 -11.11 -7.03
C CYS A 460 30.64 -11.44 -8.17
N GLU A 461 29.33 -11.27 -7.98
CA GLU A 461 28.30 -11.61 -8.98
C GLU A 461 27.96 -10.47 -9.94
N ILE A 462 28.43 -9.24 -9.66
CA ILE A 462 28.17 -8.08 -10.50
C ILE A 462 28.93 -8.23 -11.84
N ASN A 463 28.22 -8.00 -12.93
CA ASN A 463 28.63 -8.12 -14.33
C ASN A 463 28.90 -9.56 -14.82
N ARG A 464 28.46 -10.61 -14.11
CA ARG A 464 28.69 -12.00 -14.57
C ARG A 464 27.76 -12.47 -15.69
N SER A 465 26.54 -11.93 -15.78
CA SER A 465 25.56 -12.34 -16.80
C SER A 465 24.78 -11.13 -17.30
N PHE A 466 24.88 -10.84 -18.59
CA PHE A 466 23.99 -9.90 -19.25
C PHE A 466 22.72 -10.64 -19.68
N ILE A 467 21.58 -10.27 -19.10
CA ILE A 467 20.28 -10.83 -19.49
C ILE A 467 19.65 -9.78 -20.41
N LYS A 468 19.13 -10.15 -21.59
CA LYS A 468 18.29 -9.22 -22.36
C LYS A 468 17.09 -8.83 -21.51
N ILE A 469 17.07 -7.59 -21.05
CA ILE A 469 16.09 -7.12 -20.08
C ILE A 469 14.88 -6.57 -20.83
N ASN A 470 13.72 -7.19 -20.62
CA ASN A 470 12.44 -6.74 -21.19
C ASN A 470 11.71 -5.75 -20.24
N SER A 471 12.41 -5.10 -19.32
CA SER A 471 11.82 -4.13 -18.39
C SER A 471 11.93 -2.72 -18.96
N GLU A 472 10.87 -1.94 -18.86
CA GLU A 472 10.95 -0.52 -19.15
C GLU A 472 11.97 0.16 -18.21
N PRO A 473 12.91 0.95 -18.77
CA PRO A 473 13.90 1.64 -17.96
C PRO A 473 13.26 2.76 -17.13
N ILE A 474 13.66 2.84 -15.87
CA ILE A 474 13.24 3.89 -14.94
C ILE A 474 14.28 5.00 -15.00
N SER A 475 13.89 6.14 -15.57
CA SER A 475 14.67 7.38 -15.49
C SER A 475 14.64 7.88 -14.05
N VAL A 476 15.79 7.82 -13.37
CA VAL A 476 15.95 8.28 -11.99
C VAL A 476 16.14 9.80 -11.99
N ILE A 477 17.10 10.29 -12.78
CA ILE A 477 17.46 11.70 -12.89
C ILE A 477 17.94 12.00 -14.31
N LYS A 478 17.60 13.19 -14.82
CA LYS A 478 18.08 13.71 -16.11
C LYS A 478 18.59 15.14 -15.94
N ARG A 479 19.81 15.42 -16.44
CA ARG A 479 20.44 16.76 -16.43
C ARG A 479 20.51 17.40 -15.04
N ASP A 480 20.90 16.64 -14.03
CA ASP A 480 21.21 17.13 -12.68
C ASP A 480 22.56 16.54 -12.24
N THR A 481 23.46 17.40 -11.77
CA THR A 481 24.82 17.03 -11.39
C THR A 481 24.87 16.05 -10.21
N ARG A 482 23.78 15.93 -9.44
CA ARG A 482 23.63 14.97 -8.34
C ARG A 482 23.27 13.55 -8.80
N GLY A 483 23.05 13.31 -10.08
CA GLY A 483 22.62 12.00 -10.60
C GLY A 483 23.54 10.85 -10.17
N PHE A 484 24.87 11.04 -10.19
CA PHE A 484 25.82 10.01 -9.79
C PHE A 484 25.84 9.74 -8.29
N GLU A 485 25.55 10.73 -7.44
CA GLU A 485 25.40 10.51 -6.00
C GLU A 485 24.20 9.60 -5.71
N HIS A 486 23.08 9.79 -6.43
CA HIS A 486 21.93 8.89 -6.31
C HIS A 486 22.26 7.47 -6.75
N VAL A 487 23.05 7.29 -7.82
CA VAL A 487 23.54 5.97 -8.24
C VAL A 487 24.39 5.31 -7.16
N ILE A 488 25.33 6.03 -6.55
CA ILE A 488 26.15 5.52 -5.44
C ILE A 488 25.23 5.02 -4.31
N ARG A 489 24.25 5.83 -3.89
CA ARG A 489 23.31 5.46 -2.81
C ARG A 489 22.45 4.26 -3.16
N MET A 490 22.02 4.16 -4.41
CA MET A 490 21.28 3.01 -4.91
C MET A 490 22.12 1.73 -4.81
N ILE A 491 23.40 1.80 -5.14
CA ILE A 491 24.34 0.68 -5.03
C ILE A 491 24.59 0.33 -3.56
N GLU A 492 24.85 1.32 -2.69
CA GLU A 492 25.07 1.13 -1.25
C GLU A 492 23.92 0.40 -0.56
N THR A 493 22.69 0.82 -0.85
CA THR A 493 21.49 0.26 -0.21
C THR A 493 21.00 -1.04 -0.84
N ASN A 494 21.45 -1.38 -2.06
CA ASN A 494 20.92 -2.52 -2.79
C ASN A 494 22.02 -3.39 -3.42
N ILE A 495 23.23 -3.40 -2.88
CA ILE A 495 24.38 -4.05 -3.51
C ILE A 495 24.11 -5.50 -3.93
N ARG A 496 23.40 -6.27 -3.09
CA ARG A 496 23.01 -7.66 -3.36
C ARG A 496 22.04 -7.84 -4.51
N SER A 497 21.27 -6.79 -4.82
CA SER A 497 20.37 -6.76 -5.96
C SER A 497 21.07 -6.26 -7.22
N VAL A 498 22.21 -5.57 -7.12
CA VAL A 498 22.89 -5.05 -8.31
C VAL A 498 23.44 -6.21 -9.14
N LYS A 499 23.08 -6.24 -10.42
CA LYS A 499 23.59 -7.20 -11.40
C LYS A 499 24.60 -6.59 -12.34
N ASN A 500 24.34 -5.38 -12.83
CA ASN A 500 25.27 -4.71 -13.72
C ASN A 500 25.33 -3.21 -13.44
N ILE A 501 26.51 -2.65 -13.66
CA ILE A 501 26.76 -1.21 -13.59
C ILE A 501 27.47 -0.82 -14.88
N ILE A 502 26.80 0.02 -15.66
CA ILE A 502 27.28 0.50 -16.95
C ILE A 502 27.43 2.01 -16.85
N ILE A 503 28.61 2.52 -17.19
CA ILE A 503 28.86 3.95 -17.36
C ILE A 503 28.91 4.21 -18.86
N VAL A 504 28.05 5.11 -19.33
CA VAL A 504 27.98 5.52 -20.74
C VAL A 504 28.67 6.86 -20.88
N ARG A 505 29.80 6.87 -21.59
CA ARG A 505 30.49 8.10 -22.01
C ARG A 505 29.98 8.48 -23.38
N LYS A 506 29.25 9.57 -23.46
CA LYS A 506 28.76 10.14 -24.71
C LYS A 506 29.74 11.16 -25.24
N ILE A 507 30.04 11.07 -26.53
CA ILE A 507 30.96 11.98 -27.22
C ILE A 507 30.11 13.03 -27.95
N SER A 508 30.30 14.30 -27.59
CA SER A 508 29.65 15.45 -28.24
C SER A 508 30.70 16.46 -28.71
N ASN A 509 30.30 17.32 -29.66
CA ASN A 509 31.14 18.43 -30.12
C ASN A 509 30.55 19.74 -29.61
N TRP A 510 31.31 20.48 -28.81
CA TRP A 510 30.96 21.81 -28.34
C TRP A 510 32.02 22.81 -28.81
N ASP A 511 31.63 23.80 -29.61
CA ASP A 511 32.54 24.82 -30.18
C ASP A 511 33.83 24.22 -30.80
N GLU A 512 33.68 23.21 -31.67
CA GLU A 512 34.79 22.49 -32.34
C GLU A 512 35.70 21.66 -31.40
N HIS A 513 35.34 21.54 -30.11
CA HIS A 513 36.06 20.73 -29.13
C HIS A 513 35.24 19.49 -28.78
N GLU A 514 35.89 18.33 -28.79
CA GLU A 514 35.29 17.08 -28.32
C GLU A 514 35.08 17.18 -26.80
N VAL A 515 33.83 17.02 -26.38
CA VAL A 515 33.41 17.02 -24.97
C VAL A 515 32.75 15.69 -24.64
N HIS A 516 32.72 15.35 -23.35
CA HIS A 516 32.18 14.10 -22.85
C HIS A 516 31.04 14.34 -21.87
N ASN A 517 29.91 13.70 -22.13
CA ASN A 517 28.76 13.69 -21.24
C ASN A 517 28.61 12.29 -20.67
N TYR A 518 28.33 12.17 -19.37
CA TYR A 518 28.26 10.87 -18.71
C TYR A 518 26.85 10.56 -18.23
N SER A 519 26.47 9.32 -18.47
CA SER A 519 25.23 8.70 -17.99
C SER A 519 25.59 7.36 -17.32
N ALA A 520 24.67 6.80 -16.54
CA ALA A 520 24.85 5.46 -15.99
C ALA A 520 23.56 4.65 -16.05
N VAL A 521 23.74 3.36 -16.28
CA VAL A 521 22.69 2.35 -16.24
C VAL A 521 23.02 1.37 -15.11
N VAL A 522 22.13 1.27 -14.14
CA VAL A 522 22.21 0.29 -13.06
C VAL A 522 21.12 -0.74 -13.24
N ILE A 523 21.52 -1.99 -13.42
CA ILE A 523 20.59 -3.11 -13.54
C ILE A 523 20.53 -3.78 -12.17
N MET A 524 19.32 -3.90 -11.62
CA MET A 524 19.09 -4.61 -10.36
C MET A 524 18.11 -5.76 -10.54
N GLU A 525 18.44 -6.92 -9.97
CA GLU A 525 17.48 -8.00 -9.76
C GLU A 525 16.57 -7.66 -8.58
N LYS A 526 15.30 -7.41 -8.87
CA LYS A 526 14.24 -7.18 -7.88
C LYS A 526 13.25 -8.34 -7.92
N PRO A 527 12.36 -8.47 -6.92
CA PRO A 527 11.37 -9.55 -6.93
C PRO A 527 10.35 -9.44 -8.09
N VAL A 528 10.26 -8.26 -8.73
CA VAL A 528 9.52 -8.01 -9.98
C VAL A 528 10.28 -8.41 -11.26
N GLY A 529 11.49 -8.95 -11.14
CA GLY A 529 12.41 -9.15 -12.24
C GLY A 529 13.54 -8.11 -12.26
N SER A 530 14.36 -8.15 -13.30
CA SER A 530 15.39 -7.15 -13.51
C SER A 530 14.75 -5.79 -13.76
N VAL A 531 15.21 -4.77 -13.03
CA VAL A 531 14.81 -3.38 -13.19
C VAL A 531 16.03 -2.60 -13.67
N VAL A 532 15.83 -1.80 -14.71
CA VAL A 532 16.87 -0.95 -15.29
C VAL A 532 16.67 0.47 -14.77
N TYR A 533 17.66 1.01 -14.08
CA TYR A 533 17.68 2.40 -13.65
C TYR A 533 18.65 3.19 -14.51
N VAL A 534 18.21 4.35 -14.99
CA VAL A 534 19.02 5.22 -15.86
C VAL A 534 19.15 6.59 -15.23
N VAL A 535 20.38 7.08 -15.13
CA VAL A 535 20.67 8.51 -14.93
C VAL A 535 21.28 9.07 -16.21
N GLU A 536 20.71 10.17 -16.68
CA GLU A 536 20.92 10.70 -18.02
C GLU A 536 21.63 12.06 -17.94
N GLU A 537 22.78 12.19 -18.64
CA GLU A 537 23.51 13.47 -18.80
C GLU A 537 23.77 14.20 -17.46
N CYS A 538 24.40 13.52 -16.50
CA CYS A 538 24.56 14.02 -15.13
C CYS A 538 25.98 14.52 -14.81
N SER A 539 26.93 14.43 -15.76
CA SER A 539 28.28 15.00 -15.64
C SER A 539 28.79 15.36 -17.02
N PHE A 540 29.41 16.53 -17.14
CA PHE A 540 29.90 17.10 -18.39
C PHE A 540 31.39 17.40 -18.23
N SER A 541 32.24 17.05 -19.19
CA SER A 541 33.70 17.23 -19.10
C SER A 541 34.14 18.69 -19.05
N TYR A 542 33.28 19.60 -19.49
CA TYR A 542 33.52 21.04 -19.51
C TYR A 542 32.92 21.76 -18.29
N GLU A 543 32.17 21.06 -17.42
CA GLU A 543 31.60 21.60 -16.19
C GLU A 543 32.31 21.02 -14.95
N GLY A 544 32.48 21.83 -13.90
CA GLY A 544 32.99 21.37 -12.60
C GLY A 544 31.87 21.32 -11.55
N PRO A 545 31.83 20.31 -10.66
CA PRO A 545 32.71 19.14 -10.54
C PRO A 545 32.33 17.96 -11.45
N PHE A 546 33.33 17.15 -11.79
CA PHE A 546 33.18 15.95 -12.63
C PHE A 546 32.61 14.77 -11.81
N THR A 547 31.31 14.80 -11.53
CA THR A 547 30.64 13.91 -10.58
C THR A 547 30.65 12.44 -10.98
N VAL A 548 30.93 12.11 -12.25
CA VAL A 548 31.19 10.72 -12.68
C VAL A 548 32.43 10.13 -12.01
N GLN A 549 33.46 10.95 -11.70
CA GLN A 549 34.66 10.48 -11.02
C GLN A 549 34.34 9.98 -9.61
N LEU A 550 33.36 10.59 -8.92
CA LEU A 550 32.91 10.12 -7.60
C LEU A 550 32.39 8.68 -7.68
N LEU A 551 31.59 8.36 -8.70
CA LEU A 551 31.10 7.00 -8.92
C LEU A 551 32.25 6.06 -9.27
N ILE A 552 33.16 6.46 -10.16
CA ILE A 552 34.32 5.63 -10.56
C ILE A 552 35.19 5.29 -9.36
N ASP A 553 35.54 6.30 -8.55
CA ASP A 553 36.38 6.16 -7.36
C ASP A 553 35.69 5.30 -6.31
N PHE A 554 34.39 5.50 -6.07
CA PHE A 554 33.59 4.67 -5.18
C PHE A 554 33.63 3.20 -5.60
N LEU A 555 33.37 2.91 -6.88
CA LEU A 555 33.39 1.55 -7.42
C LEU A 555 34.79 0.92 -7.28
N ASP A 556 35.86 1.67 -7.54
CA ASP A 556 37.23 1.17 -7.42
C ASP A 556 37.64 0.92 -5.97
N ASN A 557 37.30 1.83 -5.05
CA ASN A 557 37.57 1.70 -3.62
C ASN A 557 36.90 0.46 -3.02
N HIS A 558 35.69 0.13 -3.47
CA HIS A 558 34.93 -1.04 -3.03
C HIS A 558 35.14 -2.29 -3.89
N LYS A 559 36.02 -2.24 -4.89
CA LYS A 559 36.30 -3.33 -5.83
C LYS A 559 35.02 -3.85 -6.51
N ILE A 560 34.11 -2.94 -6.86
CA ILE A 560 32.88 -3.23 -7.58
C ILE A 560 33.18 -3.17 -9.08
N PRO A 561 32.98 -4.26 -9.84
CA PRO A 561 33.19 -4.26 -11.28
C PRO A 561 32.26 -3.26 -11.99
N LYS A 562 32.79 -2.59 -13.02
CA LYS A 562 32.04 -1.64 -13.86
C LYS A 562 32.36 -1.85 -15.34
N ILE A 563 31.39 -1.57 -16.20
CA ILE A 563 31.56 -1.59 -17.65
C ILE A 563 31.45 -0.15 -18.15
N ILE A 564 32.42 0.29 -18.95
CA ILE A 564 32.38 1.61 -19.58
C ILE A 564 32.19 1.40 -21.09
N ILE A 565 31.24 2.12 -21.67
CA ILE A 565 30.99 2.13 -23.12
C ILE A 565 30.99 3.55 -23.64
N ASP A 566 31.39 3.71 -24.89
CA ASP A 566 31.37 4.98 -25.60
C ASP A 566 30.19 5.00 -26.58
N LEU A 567 29.45 6.12 -26.63
CA LEU A 567 28.30 6.35 -27.52
C LEU A 567 28.44 7.74 -28.15
N ASP A 568 27.83 7.97 -29.32
CA ASP A 568 27.57 9.32 -29.79
C ASP A 568 26.57 10.05 -28.84
N ASP A 569 26.39 11.36 -29.00
CA ASP A 569 25.53 12.18 -28.12
C ASP A 569 24.02 11.93 -28.32
N GLU A 570 23.60 10.70 -28.09
CA GLU A 570 22.22 10.25 -28.17
C GLU A 570 21.69 9.85 -26.78
N PRO A 571 20.38 9.99 -26.52
CA PRO A 571 19.80 9.60 -25.23
C PRO A 571 20.03 8.12 -24.92
N VAL A 572 20.39 7.80 -23.67
CA VAL A 572 20.62 6.40 -23.25
C VAL A 572 19.33 5.60 -23.34
N LEU A 573 18.22 6.19 -22.89
CA LEU A 573 16.90 5.54 -22.89
C LEU A 573 16.46 5.07 -24.28
N ASP A 574 16.80 5.84 -25.32
CA ASP A 574 16.40 5.55 -26.70
C ASP A 574 17.32 4.49 -27.36
N ASN A 575 18.48 4.23 -26.76
CA ASN A 575 19.56 3.38 -27.32
C ASN A 575 19.98 2.21 -26.43
N LEU A 576 19.14 1.81 -25.46
CA LEU A 576 19.48 0.74 -24.53
C LEU A 576 19.78 -0.60 -25.22
N GLU A 577 19.06 -0.95 -26.29
CA GLU A 577 19.33 -2.20 -27.03
C GLU A 577 20.72 -2.20 -27.65
N PHE A 578 21.12 -1.08 -28.28
CA PHE A 578 22.46 -0.92 -28.84
C PHE A 578 23.54 -0.98 -27.75
N ILE A 579 23.32 -0.29 -26.64
CA ILE A 579 24.20 -0.30 -25.46
C ILE A 579 24.42 -1.72 -24.95
N PHE A 580 23.34 -2.50 -24.86
CA PHE A 580 23.39 -3.89 -24.41
C PHE A 580 24.16 -4.79 -25.40
N ASP A 581 23.95 -4.62 -26.69
CA ASP A 581 24.68 -5.36 -27.73
C ASP A 581 26.19 -5.04 -27.73
N GLU A 582 26.58 -3.77 -27.54
CA GLU A 582 27.99 -3.37 -27.43
C GLU A 582 28.68 -3.96 -26.19
N ILE A 583 27.95 -4.04 -25.07
CA ILE A 583 28.44 -4.68 -23.84
C ILE A 583 28.67 -6.18 -24.07
N ASP A 584 27.71 -6.86 -24.70
CA ASP A 584 27.83 -8.29 -25.01
C ASP A 584 29.05 -8.57 -25.88
N LYS A 585 29.34 -7.73 -26.89
CA LYS A 585 30.56 -7.84 -27.71
C LYS A 585 31.83 -7.65 -26.88
N LYS A 586 31.82 -6.73 -25.92
CA LYS A 586 32.98 -6.39 -25.08
C LYS A 586 33.29 -7.48 -24.04
N ILE A 587 32.26 -8.16 -23.53
CA ILE A 587 32.40 -9.24 -22.53
C ILE A 587 32.68 -10.59 -23.18
N TYR A 588 31.97 -10.92 -24.26
CA TYR A 588 32.00 -12.25 -24.89
C TYR A 588 32.77 -12.27 -26.22
N SER A 589 33.80 -11.43 -26.35
CA SER A 589 34.65 -11.32 -27.53
C SER A 589 34.84 -12.67 -28.24
N ARG A 590 34.18 -12.82 -29.39
CA ARG A 590 34.40 -13.91 -30.33
C ARG A 590 35.59 -13.61 -31.21
#